data_AF-A0A0F9RHK2-F1
#
_entry.id   AF-A0A0F9RHK2-F1
#
_cell.length_a   1.000
_cell.length_b   1.000
_cell.length_c   1.000
_cell.angle_alpha   90.00
_cell.angle_beta   90.00
_cell.angle_gamma   90.00
#
_symmetry.space_group_name_H-M   'P 1'
#
loop_
_entity.id
_entity.type
_entity.pdbx_description
1 polymer ?
#
loop_
_entity_poly.entity_id
_entity_poly.type
_entity_poly.pdbx_seq_one_letter_code
_entity_poly.pdbx_strand_id
1 'polypeptide(L)'
;MTINTHTSRPPKNTLRVQGWKDLPKDRSMARYEIPTADGGTRVITLKSGNRVVLDALISRPLLCASPVRISDRVCILRHEYGVPIDREMYDGDEASEGQRFGVYFIGHGVRRIEQGADREFCHPLKGERSDR
;
A
#
# COMPACT_ATOMS: atom_id res chain seq x y z
N MET A 1 -6.42 -15.79 -34.76
CA MET A 1 -5.19 -15.45 -34.00
C MET A 1 -5.16 -13.95 -33.84
N THR A 2 -5.67 -13.45 -32.71
CA THR A 2 -5.81 -12.01 -32.47
C THR A 2 -4.48 -11.51 -31.94
N ILE A 3 -3.80 -10.66 -32.71
CA ILE A 3 -2.61 -9.92 -32.28
C ILE A 3 -3.02 -9.00 -31.13
N ASN A 4 -2.82 -9.46 -29.90
CA ASN A 4 -2.98 -8.61 -28.71
C ASN A 4 -1.95 -7.50 -28.82
N THR A 5 -2.41 -6.32 -29.24
CA THR A 5 -1.65 -5.07 -29.20
C THR A 5 -1.09 -4.91 -27.80
N HIS A 6 0.21 -5.16 -27.65
CA HIS A 6 0.98 -4.88 -26.45
C HIS A 6 0.90 -3.37 -26.24
N THR A 7 -0.13 -2.91 -25.53
CA THR A 7 -0.20 -1.54 -25.09
C THR A 7 0.84 -1.42 -23.97
N SER A 8 2.10 -1.19 -24.34
CA SER A 8 3.23 -0.95 -23.42
C SER A 8 3.06 0.30 -22.55
N ARG A 9 1.89 0.92 -22.57
CA ARG A 9 1.57 2.11 -21.79
C ARG A 9 0.92 1.66 -20.47
N PRO A 10 1.36 2.21 -19.33
CA PRO A 10 0.69 1.94 -18.07
C PRO A 10 -0.78 2.37 -18.15
N PRO A 11 -1.69 1.72 -17.42
CA PRO A 11 -3.08 2.11 -17.40
C PRO A 11 -3.21 3.58 -16.98
N LYS A 12 -4.07 4.35 -17.64
CA LYS A 12 -4.23 5.81 -17.42
C LYS A 12 -4.56 6.19 -15.96
N ASN A 13 -5.04 5.25 -15.16
CA ASN A 13 -5.36 5.43 -13.74
C ASN A 13 -4.18 5.16 -12.79
N THR A 14 -2.96 4.98 -13.31
CA THR A 14 -1.76 4.72 -12.50
C THR A 14 -1.28 6.00 -11.81
N LEU A 15 -0.99 5.92 -10.52
CA LEU A 15 -0.42 7.03 -9.76
C LEU A 15 1.08 7.11 -9.97
N ARG A 16 1.56 8.22 -10.52
CA ARG A 16 3.01 8.48 -10.65
C ARG A 16 3.56 9.06 -9.36
N VAL A 17 4.07 8.19 -8.49
CA VAL A 17 4.60 8.61 -7.21
C VAL A 17 6.02 9.15 -7.38
N GLN A 18 6.12 10.47 -7.48
CA GLN A 18 7.39 11.21 -7.54
C GLN A 18 7.96 11.57 -6.16
N GLY A 19 7.15 11.45 -5.10
CA GLY A 19 7.52 11.92 -3.77
C GLY A 19 6.46 11.55 -2.74
N TRP A 20 6.82 11.60 -1.45
CA TRP A 20 5.85 11.47 -0.34
C TRP A 20 4.72 12.51 -0.38
N LYS A 21 4.87 13.59 -1.17
CA LYS A 21 3.84 14.61 -1.39
C LYS A 21 2.66 14.13 -2.23
N ASP A 22 2.91 13.15 -3.11
CA ASP A 22 1.91 12.57 -4.01
C ASP A 22 1.06 11.50 -3.31
N LEU A 23 1.57 10.98 -2.20
CA LEU A 23 0.93 9.97 -1.38
C LEU A 23 0.01 10.61 -0.32
N PRO A 24 -1.00 9.87 0.19
CA PRO A 24 -1.82 10.34 1.28
C PRO A 24 -0.97 10.66 2.51
N LYS A 25 -1.20 11.83 3.10
CA LYS A 25 -0.44 12.31 4.27
C LYS A 25 -0.84 11.60 5.56
N ASP A 26 -1.94 10.86 5.54
CA ASP A 26 -2.44 10.19 6.74
C ASP A 26 -1.57 8.97 7.07
N ARG A 27 -0.85 9.08 8.19
CA ARG A 27 0.10 8.08 8.68
C ARG A 27 -0.43 7.30 9.87
N SER A 28 -1.68 7.56 10.25
CA SER A 28 -2.42 6.90 11.32
C SER A 28 -2.37 5.39 11.17
N MET A 29 -2.41 4.65 12.26
CA MET A 29 -2.39 3.19 12.24
C MET A 29 -3.68 2.65 11.63
N ALA A 30 -3.57 1.71 10.69
CA ALA A 30 -4.73 1.06 10.07
C ALA A 30 -4.52 -0.45 9.98
N ARG A 31 -5.62 -1.19 10.03
CA ARG A 31 -5.64 -2.64 9.87
C ARG A 31 -6.12 -3.01 8.47
N TYR A 32 -5.52 -4.04 7.92
CA TYR A 32 -5.81 -4.53 6.58
C TYR A 32 -5.99 -6.03 6.65
N GLU A 33 -6.99 -6.51 5.93
CA GLU A 33 -7.19 -7.93 5.72
C GLU A 33 -6.58 -8.30 4.37
N ILE A 34 -5.70 -9.30 4.36
CA ILE A 34 -5.01 -9.79 3.16
C ILE A 34 -5.26 -11.30 3.03
N PRO A 35 -5.39 -11.83 1.81
CA PRO A 35 -5.46 -13.28 1.64
C PRO A 35 -4.09 -13.90 1.92
N THR A 36 -4.08 -15.06 2.57
CA THR A 36 -2.88 -15.86 2.80
C THR A 36 -2.72 -16.94 1.72
N ALA A 37 -1.50 -17.46 1.55
CA ALA A 37 -1.22 -18.52 0.59
C ALA A 37 -2.05 -19.81 0.87
N ASP A 38 -2.40 -20.06 2.14
CA ASP A 38 -3.29 -21.16 2.57
C ASP A 38 -4.77 -20.97 2.18
N GLY A 39 -5.13 -19.88 1.49
CA GLY A 39 -6.51 -19.57 1.11
C GLY A 39 -7.35 -18.97 2.24
N GLY A 40 -6.74 -18.68 3.39
CA GLY A 40 -7.35 -17.91 4.48
C GLY A 40 -7.22 -16.40 4.26
N THR A 41 -7.66 -15.63 5.24
CA THR A 41 -7.33 -14.20 5.33
C THR A 41 -6.60 -13.90 6.64
N ARG A 42 -5.65 -12.97 6.60
CA ARG A 42 -4.85 -12.51 7.74
C ARG A 42 -5.04 -11.02 7.91
N VAL A 43 -5.20 -10.61 9.16
CA VAL A 43 -5.21 -9.19 9.51
C VAL A 43 -3.79 -8.72 9.83
N ILE A 44 -3.32 -7.72 9.10
CA ILE A 44 -2.07 -7.03 9.37
C ILE A 44 -2.34 -5.60 9.85
N THR A 45 -1.51 -5.12 10.77
CA THR A 45 -1.58 -3.74 11.24
C THR A 45 -0.39 -2.97 10.66
N LEU A 46 -0.68 -1.93 9.88
CA LEU A 46 0.32 -1.06 9.29
C LEU A 46 0.25 0.34 9.89
N LYS A 47 1.41 0.96 10.02
CA LYS A 47 1.58 2.34 10.51
C LYS A 47 2.57 3.09 9.63
N SER A 48 2.56 4.41 9.72
CA SER A 48 3.54 5.27 9.05
C SER A 48 3.56 5.04 7.53
N GLY A 49 4.75 5.01 6.91
CA GLY A 49 4.91 4.93 5.47
C GLY A 49 4.40 3.63 4.83
N ASN A 50 4.41 2.50 5.54
CA ASN A 50 3.94 1.22 4.98
C ASN A 50 2.43 1.26 4.70
N ARG A 51 1.67 1.89 5.61
CA ARG A 51 0.25 2.12 5.40
C ARG A 51 0.02 2.99 4.17
N VAL A 52 0.69 4.12 4.10
CA VAL A 52 0.52 5.11 3.02
C VAL A 52 0.75 4.46 1.65
N VAL A 53 1.77 3.61 1.54
CA VAL A 53 2.04 2.85 0.32
C VAL A 53 0.94 1.84 0.02
N LEU A 54 0.49 1.06 1.01
CA LEU A 54 -0.57 0.07 0.81
C LEU A 54 -1.91 0.73 0.45
N ASP A 55 -2.27 1.82 1.12
CA ASP A 55 -3.49 2.57 0.89
C ASP A 55 -3.54 3.14 -0.54
N ALA A 56 -2.42 3.71 -0.98
CA ALA A 56 -2.28 4.19 -2.35
C ALA A 56 -2.38 3.04 -3.37
N LEU A 57 -1.74 1.89 -3.10
CA LEU A 57 -1.84 0.65 -3.90
C LEU A 57 -3.27 0.11 -4.01
N ILE A 58 -4.05 0.16 -2.91
CA ILE A 58 -5.46 -0.24 -2.88
C ILE A 58 -6.30 0.70 -3.73
N SER A 59 -6.04 2.01 -3.67
CA SER A 59 -6.79 3.00 -4.45
C SER A 59 -6.50 2.89 -5.94
N ARG A 60 -5.24 2.67 -6.32
CA ARG A 60 -4.78 2.66 -7.71
C ARG A 60 -3.38 2.03 -7.84
N PRO A 61 -3.03 1.47 -9.01
CA PRO A 61 -1.68 0.96 -9.23
C PRO A 61 -0.65 2.08 -9.11
N LEU A 62 0.52 1.76 -8.54
CA LEU A 62 1.58 2.74 -8.30
C LEU A 62 2.71 2.60 -9.30
N LEU A 63 3.05 3.70 -9.96
CA LEU A 63 4.25 3.82 -10.78
C LEU A 63 5.37 4.43 -9.93
N CYS A 64 6.45 3.68 -9.76
CA CYS A 64 7.61 4.12 -9.00
C CYS A 64 8.48 5.08 -9.82
N ALA A 65 8.60 6.32 -9.36
CA ALA A 65 9.80 7.11 -9.63
C ALA A 65 10.79 6.89 -8.48
N SER A 66 12.08 6.97 -8.78
CA SER A 66 13.18 6.56 -7.89
C SER A 66 13.33 7.21 -6.49
N PRO A 67 12.72 8.36 -6.10
CA PRO A 67 13.08 9.01 -4.83
C PRO A 67 12.38 8.49 -3.55
N VAL A 68 11.29 7.72 -3.65
CA VAL A 68 10.47 7.36 -2.45
C VAL A 68 10.79 5.98 -1.87
N ARG A 69 11.61 5.18 -2.55
CA ARG A 69 11.93 3.79 -2.19
C ARG A 69 10.68 2.95 -1.89
N ILE A 70 9.62 3.13 -2.69
CA ILE A 70 8.41 2.30 -2.59
C ILE A 70 8.74 0.82 -2.81
N SER A 71 9.72 0.50 -3.66
CA SER A 71 10.18 -0.88 -3.85
C SER A 71 10.64 -1.56 -2.56
N ASP A 72 11.30 -0.82 -1.65
CA ASP A 72 11.75 -1.33 -0.35
C ASP A 72 10.55 -1.66 0.55
N ARG A 73 9.57 -0.74 0.58
CA ARG A 73 8.31 -0.88 1.32
C ARG A 73 7.46 -2.03 0.79
N VAL A 74 7.36 -2.17 -0.53
CA VAL A 74 6.67 -3.29 -1.20
C VAL A 74 7.37 -4.60 -0.90
N CYS A 75 8.70 -4.62 -0.88
CA CYS A 75 9.47 -5.81 -0.50
C CYS A 75 9.12 -6.26 0.92
N ILE A 76 9.10 -5.33 1.88
CA ILE A 76 8.67 -5.60 3.26
C ILE A 76 7.21 -6.08 3.30
N LEU A 77 6.29 -5.40 2.61
CA LEU A 77 4.87 -5.81 2.57
C LEU A 77 4.70 -7.22 2.01
N ARG A 78 5.43 -7.57 0.96
CA ARG A 78 5.36 -8.89 0.34
C ARG A 78 6.03 -9.97 1.19
N HIS A 79 7.22 -9.70 1.71
CA HIS A 79 8.05 -10.70 2.39
C HIS A 79 7.68 -10.87 3.87
N GLU A 80 7.53 -9.76 4.61
CA GLU A 80 7.25 -9.80 6.04
C GLU A 80 5.76 -9.98 6.34
N TYR A 81 4.92 -9.27 5.58
CA TYR A 81 3.47 -9.28 5.82
C TYR A 81 2.73 -10.29 4.94
N GLY A 82 3.33 -10.79 3.85
CA GLY A 82 2.69 -11.73 2.93
C GLY A 82 1.65 -11.09 2.02
N VAL A 83 1.71 -9.76 1.81
CA VAL A 83 0.75 -9.07 0.95
C VAL A 83 0.95 -9.53 -0.50
N PRO A 84 -0.11 -9.97 -1.21
CA PRO A 84 -0.01 -10.33 -2.63
C PRO A 84 0.17 -9.06 -3.46
N ILE A 85 1.42 -8.66 -3.69
CA ILE A 85 1.76 -7.52 -4.55
C ILE A 85 2.44 -8.07 -5.79
N ASP A 86 1.86 -7.74 -6.94
CA ASP A 86 2.41 -8.04 -8.24
C ASP A 86 3.20 -6.83 -8.78
N ARG A 87 4.17 -7.10 -9.64
CA ARG A 87 5.02 -6.07 -10.25
C ARG A 87 5.13 -6.39 -11.73
N GLU A 88 4.69 -5.44 -12.53
CA GLU A 88 4.82 -5.50 -13.97
C GLU A 88 5.73 -4.38 -14.48
N MET A 89 6.56 -4.69 -15.47
CA MET A 89 7.48 -3.73 -16.07
C MET A 89 6.84 -3.17 -17.34
N TYR A 90 6.68 -1.86 -17.38
CA TYR A 90 6.18 -1.13 -18.54
C TYR A 90 7.31 -0.30 -19.15
N ASP A 91 7.28 -0.16 -20.46
CA ASP A 91 8.22 0.71 -21.17
C ASP A 91 7.75 2.17 -21.05
N GLY A 92 8.68 3.08 -20.80
CA GLY A 92 8.36 4.49 -20.67
C GLY A 92 8.01 5.09 -22.02
N ASP A 93 6.92 5.86 -22.09
CA ASP A 93 6.60 6.67 -23.26
C ASP A 93 7.60 7.84 -23.39
N GLU A 94 7.63 8.56 -24.51
CA GLU A 94 8.57 9.67 -24.78
C GLU A 94 8.58 10.74 -23.68
N ALA A 95 7.42 10.95 -23.02
CA ALA A 95 7.28 11.86 -21.87
C ALA A 95 8.09 11.45 -20.62
N SER A 96 8.69 10.27 -20.63
CA SER A 96 9.42 9.68 -19.53
C SER A 96 10.84 9.24 -19.93
N GLU A 97 11.35 9.83 -21.03
CA GLU A 97 12.69 9.62 -21.58
C GLU A 97 13.03 8.15 -21.89
N GLY A 98 12.02 7.32 -22.24
CA GLY A 98 12.23 5.91 -22.58
C GLY A 98 12.73 5.04 -21.40
N GLN A 99 12.61 5.53 -20.16
CA GLN A 99 13.02 4.76 -18.99
C GLN A 99 11.97 3.68 -18.68
N ARG A 100 12.39 2.45 -18.37
CA ARG A 100 11.45 1.39 -17.97
C ARG A 100 10.94 1.64 -16.56
N PHE A 101 9.63 1.55 -16.37
CA PHE A 101 8.99 1.74 -15.07
C PHE A 101 8.37 0.46 -14.55
N GLY A 102 8.61 0.16 -13.27
CA GLY A 102 7.88 -0.87 -12.55
C GLY A 102 6.57 -0.31 -12.02
N VAL A 103 5.45 -0.88 -12.46
CA VAL A 103 4.12 -0.62 -11.90
C VAL A 103 3.77 -1.73 -10.93
N TYR A 104 3.33 -1.36 -9.74
CA TYR A 104 2.94 -2.29 -8.69
C TYR A 104 1.42 -2.38 -8.60
N PHE A 105 0.93 -3.61 -8.57
CA PHE A 105 -0.48 -3.93 -8.47
C PHE A 105 -0.74 -4.71 -7.19
N ILE A 106 -1.84 -4.38 -6.53
CA ILE A 106 -2.29 -5.16 -5.38
C ILE A 106 -3.17 -6.31 -5.86
N GLY A 107 -2.93 -7.49 -5.29
CA GLY A 107 -3.74 -8.68 -5.55
C GLY A 107 -5.16 -8.54 -5.01
N HIS A 108 -6.05 -9.37 -5.56
CA HIS A 108 -7.44 -9.43 -5.11
C HIS A 108 -7.53 -9.87 -3.64
N GLY A 109 -8.52 -9.33 -2.92
CA GLY A 109 -8.83 -9.71 -1.55
C GLY A 109 -8.17 -8.84 -0.47
N VAL A 110 -7.24 -7.95 -0.83
CA VAL A 110 -6.70 -6.98 0.12
C VAL A 110 -7.71 -5.85 0.36
N ARG A 111 -8.13 -5.69 1.61
CA ARG A 111 -9.12 -4.68 1.99
C ARG A 111 -8.74 -4.02 3.31
N ARG A 112 -8.95 -2.70 3.40
CA ARG A 112 -8.81 -1.99 4.67
C ARG A 112 -9.98 -2.37 5.57
N ILE A 113 -9.68 -2.86 6.76
CA ILE A 113 -10.68 -3.00 7.81
C ILE A 113 -10.58 -1.74 8.66
N GLU A 114 -11.50 -0.83 8.43
CA GLU A 114 -11.67 0.29 9.35
C GLU A 114 -12.05 -0.34 10.69
N GLN A 115 -11.20 -0.16 11.71
CA GLN A 115 -11.62 -0.49 13.05
C GLN A 115 -12.84 0.39 13.29
N GLY A 116 -14.01 -0.23 13.31
CA GLY A 116 -15.19 0.38 13.89
C GLY A 116 -14.75 1.01 15.20
N ALA A 117 -15.14 2.27 15.37
CA ALA A 117 -15.07 2.95 16.64
C ALA A 117 -15.88 2.15 17.67
N ASP A 118 -15.26 1.13 18.24
CA ASP A 118 -15.71 0.47 19.45
C ASP A 118 -14.49 -0.05 20.18
N ARG A 119 -13.90 0.86 20.96
CA ARG A 119 -13.73 0.68 22.39
C ARG A 119 -13.33 2.02 22.96
N GLU A 120 -14.32 2.62 23.61
CA GLU A 120 -14.21 2.97 25.02
C GLU A 120 -12.87 3.61 25.39
N PHE A 121 -12.94 4.91 25.68
CA PHE A 121 -12.00 5.62 26.51
C PHE A 121 -11.60 4.76 27.72
N CYS A 122 -10.55 3.96 27.58
CA CYS A 122 -9.84 3.42 28.71
C CYS A 122 -8.98 4.58 29.23
N HIS A 123 -9.61 5.51 29.94
CA HIS A 123 -8.88 6.47 30.75
C HIS A 123 -8.20 5.68 31.88
N PRO A 124 -6.87 5.81 32.05
CA PRO A 124 -6.18 5.13 33.13
C PRO A 124 -6.67 5.64 34.49
N LEU A 125 -6.88 4.69 35.40
CA LEU A 125 -7.03 4.88 36.84
C LEU A 125 -6.03 5.93 37.35
N LYS A 126 -6.50 7.14 37.66
CA LYS A 126 -5.77 7.97 38.63
C LYS A 126 -6.09 7.41 40.02
N GLY A 127 -5.16 6.61 40.53
CA GLY A 127 -5.06 6.32 41.94
C GLY A 127 -4.84 7.63 42.68
N GLU A 128 -5.82 8.05 43.46
CA GLU A 128 -5.65 9.08 44.46
C GLU A 128 -5.34 8.36 45.78
N ARG A 129 -4.04 8.15 46.03
CA ARG A 129 -3.51 8.02 47.39
C ARG A 129 -2.95 9.39 47.78
N SER A 130 -3.53 10.01 48.80
CA SER A 130 -2.85 10.87 49.79
C SER A 130 -3.94 11.34 50.77
N ASP A 131 -4.11 10.71 51.93
CA ASP A 131 -3.41 10.98 53.19
C ASP A 131 -3.88 12.27 53.87
N ARG A 132 -4.36 12.07 55.11
CA ARG A 132 -4.66 13.01 56.21
C ARG A 132 -6.03 13.69 56.30
#